data_AF-A0A382BJT5-F1
#
_entry.id   AF-A0A382BJT5-F1
#
_cell.length_a   1.000
_cell.length_b   1.000
_cell.length_c   1.000
_cell.angle_alpha   90.00
_cell.angle_beta   90.00
_cell.angle_gamma   90.00
#
_symmetry.space_group_name_H-M   'P 1'
#
loop_
_entity.id
_entity.type
_entity.pdbx_description
1 polymer ?
#
loop_
_entity_poly.entity_id
_entity_poly.type
_entity_poly.pdbx_seq_one_letter_code
_entity_poly.pdbx_strand_id
1 'polypeptide(L)' 'MEGHFILTSGRHSPTYFQCAKVLQYPEYLQKFSNEIVNHFQDIDIDIVITPAV' A
#
# COMPACT_ATOMS: atom_id res chain seq x y z
N MET A 1 1.80 10.88 8.28
CA MET A 1 1.62 12.30 8.65
C MET A 1 0.64 12.36 9.80
N GLU A 2 0.84 13.27 10.73
CA GLU A 2 -0.06 13.50 11.87
C GLU A 2 -0.80 14.82 11.64
N GLY A 3 -2.12 14.82 11.82
CA GLY A 3 -3.00 15.95 11.49
C GLY A 3 -4.46 15.51 11.48
N HIS A 4 -5.41 16.42 11.26
CA HIS A 4 -6.83 16.08 11.24
C HIS A 4 -7.30 15.77 9.82
N PHE A 5 -7.36 14.48 9.46
CA PHE A 5 -7.73 14.02 8.13
C PHE A 5 -9.16 13.47 8.10
N ILE A 6 -9.91 13.76 7.04
CA ILE A 6 -11.16 13.07 6.73
C ILE A 6 -10.85 12.04 5.65
N LEU A 7 -11.03 10.76 5.96
CA LEU A 7 -10.80 9.64 5.05
C LEU A 7 -11.91 9.57 4.00
N THR A 8 -11.69 8.82 2.92
CA THR A 8 -12.70 8.58 1.88
C THR A 8 -13.98 7.91 2.41
N SER A 9 -13.91 7.27 3.58
CA SER A 9 -15.07 6.74 4.31
C SER A 9 -15.87 7.79 5.09
N GLY A 10 -15.46 9.06 5.08
CA GLY A 10 -16.02 10.14 5.90
C GLY A 10 -15.55 10.12 7.36
N ARG A 11 -14.72 9.15 7.76
CA ARG A 11 -14.19 9.06 9.12
C ARG A 11 -13.04 10.03 9.36
N HIS A 12 -12.97 10.54 10.57
CA HIS A 12 -11.87 11.38 11.01
C HIS A 12 -10.71 10.50 11.50
N SER A 13 -9.48 10.87 11.14
CA SER A 13 -8.26 10.19 11.56
C SER A 13 -7.17 11.20 11.88
N PRO A 14 -6.42 11.02 12.98
CA PRO A 14 -5.22 11.80 13.25
C PRO A 14 -4.08 11.45 12.29
N THR A 15 -4.21 10.39 11.50
CA THR A 15 -3.16 9.88 10.62
C THR A 15 -3.67 9.59 9.21
N TYR A 16 -2.80 9.83 8.23
CA TYR A 16 -3.02 9.45 6.83
C TYR A 16 -1.79 8.73 6.27
N PHE A 17 -2.04 7.58 5.65
CA PHE A 17 -1.01 6.77 5.02
C PHE A 17 -0.85 7.15 3.56
N GLN A 18 0.34 7.65 3.20
CA GLN A 18 0.64 8.11 1.84
C GLN A 18 1.42 7.02 1.10
N CYS A 19 0.72 6.10 0.41
CA CYS A 19 1.35 5.00 -0.33
C CYS A 19 2.41 5.50 -1.33
N ALA A 20 2.18 6.65 -1.97
CA ALA A 20 3.12 7.25 -2.92
C ALA A 20 4.50 7.59 -2.32
N LYS A 21 4.60 7.80 -0.99
CA LYS A 21 5.89 8.00 -0.34
C LYS A 21 6.72 6.71 -0.27
N VAL A 22 6.07 5.56 -0.13
CA VAL A 22 6.76 4.26 -0.13
C VAL A 22 7.42 4.01 -1.48
N LEU A 23 6.76 4.41 -2.57
CA LEU A 23 7.29 4.27 -3.94
C LEU A 23 8.56 5.10 -4.20
N GLN A 24 8.83 6.13 -3.39
CA GLN A 24 10.05 6.94 -3.49
C GLN A 24 11.29 6.22 -2.96
N TYR A 25 11.12 5.15 -2.17
CA TYR A 25 12.20 4.44 -1.49
C TYR A 25 12.20 2.95 -1.87
N PRO A 26 13.05 2.53 -2.82
CA PRO A 26 13.05 1.17 -3.35
C PRO A 26 13.21 0.08 -2.28
N GLU A 27 13.99 0.35 -1.23
CA GLU A 27 14.19 -0.57 -0.10
C GLU A 27 12.89 -0.91 0.65
N TYR A 28 12.00 0.07 0.84
CA TYR A 28 10.71 -0.15 1.50
C TYR A 28 9.76 -0.80 0.52
N LEU A 29 9.73 -0.35 -0.73
CA LEU A 29 8.91 -0.98 -1.78
C LEU A 29 9.22 -2.47 -1.89
N GLN A 30 10.50 -2.85 -1.94
CA GLN A 30 10.91 -4.25 -2.02
C GLN A 30 10.47 -5.06 -0.79
N LYS A 31 10.59 -4.49 0.41
CA LYS A 31 10.09 -5.12 1.64
C LYS A 31 8.60 -5.39 1.57
N PHE A 32 7.79 -4.38 1.22
CA PHE A 32 6.34 -4.54 1.08
C PHE A 32 5.99 -5.56 -0.01
N SER A 33 6.63 -5.50 -1.17
CA SER A 33 6.39 -6.46 -2.27
C SER A 33 6.68 -7.89 -1.85
N ASN A 34 7.78 -8.13 -1.10
CA ASN A 34 8.11 -9.47 -0.61
C ASN A 34 7.07 -9.98 0.40
N GLU A 35 6.63 -9.14 1.34
CA GLU A 35 5.57 -9.51 2.29
C GLU A 35 4.27 -9.88 1.56
N ILE A 36 3.91 -9.12 0.53
CA ILE A 36 2.73 -9.41 -0.31
C ILE A 36 2.90 -10.75 -1.02
N VAL A 37 4.02 -10.97 -1.74
CA VAL A 37 4.25 -12.22 -2.48
C VAL A 37 4.27 -13.43 -1.54
N ASN A 38 4.91 -13.32 -0.38
CA ASN A 38 4.95 -14.39 0.63
C ASN A 38 3.54 -14.77 1.11
N HIS A 39 2.64 -13.80 1.26
CA HIS A 39 1.25 -14.07 1.64
C HIS A 39 0.49 -14.89 0.60
N PHE A 40 0.81 -14.74 -0.68
CA PHE A 40 0.17 -15.45 -1.79
C PHE A 40 1.02 -16.61 -2.35
N GLN A 41 2.05 -17.06 -1.62
CA GLN A 41 3.01 -18.06 -2.13
C GLN A 41 2.38 -19.40 -2.53
N ASP A 42 1.25 -19.76 -1.92
CA ASP A 42 0.54 -21.03 -2.17
C ASP A 42 -0.53 -20.91 -3.26
N ILE A 43 -0.60 -19.77 -3.95
CA ILE A 43 -1.57 -19.49 -5.00
C ILE A 43 -0.81 -19.37 -6.32
N ASP A 44 -1.27 -20.08 -7.35
CA ASP A 44 -0.77 -19.91 -8.71
C ASP A 44 -1.37 -18.64 -9.31
N ILE A 45 -0.52 -17.63 -9.54
CA ILE A 45 -0.95 -16.31 -10.02
C ILE A 45 -0.55 -16.18 -11.49
N ASP A 46 -1.53 -16.21 -12.37
CA ASP A 46 -1.31 -16.00 -13.80
C ASP A 46 -0.98 -14.52 -14.12
N ILE A 47 -1.70 -13.58 -13.51
CA ILE A 47 -1.63 -12.14 -13.83
C ILE A 47 -1.89 -11.29 -12.59
N VAL A 48 -1.10 -10.22 -12.43
CA VAL A 48 -1.36 -9.14 -11.46
C VAL A 48 -1.82 -7.88 -12.22
N ILE A 49 -2.98 -7.34 -11.84
CA ILE A 49 -3.51 -6.09 -12.38
C ILE A 49 -3.77 -5.06 -11.27
N THR A 50 -3.61 -3.78 -11.59
CA THR A 50 -3.93 -2.67 -10.69
C THR A 50 -4.70 -1.61 -11.48
N PRO A 51 -5.70 -0.93 -10.88
CA PRO A 51 -6.27 0.25 -11.52
C PRO A 51 -5.17 1.27 -11.82
N ALA A 52 -5.25 1.89 -13.00
CA ALA A 52 -4.48 3.09 -13.27
C ALA A 52 -4.93 4.18 -12.28
N VAL A 53 -3.96 4.87 -11.71
CA VAL A 53 -4.20 6.10 -10.94
C VAL A 53 -4.50 7.26 -11.88
#